data_AF-A0A925V569-F1
#
_entry.id   AF-A0A925V569-F1
#
_cell.length_a   1.000
_cell.length_b   1.000
_cell.length_c   1.000
_cell.angle_alpha   90.00
_cell.angle_beta   90.00
_cell.angle_gamma   90.00
#
_symmetry.space_group_name_H-M   'P 1'
#
loop_
_entity.id
_entity.type
_entity.pdbx_description
1 polymer ?
#
loop_
_entity_poly.entity_id
_entity_poly.type
_entity_poly.pdbx_seq_one_letter_code
_entity_poly.pdbx_strand_id
1 'polypeptide(L)'
;AERLGALARFDVLRAGPRWVGANSMFAIYVEGGAAVAWNHWYRPQTDEPTRVVPEDTKRVEGQLGFGIFLDHRLQEATGIHRVGWFLGWRLALAPHDSEPAVVCRGSSCRSVVSSPDDGLDDQLVDRSILFQSSLAVTW
;
A
#
# COMPACT_ATOMS: atom_id res chain seq x y z
N ALA A 1 -7.99 -5.74 -5.44
CA ALA A 1 -6.62 -5.32 -5.12
C ALA A 1 -6.43 -5.52 -3.65
N GLU A 2 -5.66 -6.53 -3.32
CA GLU A 2 -5.50 -7.06 -1.98
C GLU A 2 -4.01 -7.04 -1.65
N ARG A 3 -3.69 -6.88 -0.37
CA ARG A 3 -2.31 -6.76 0.09
C ARG A 3 -2.15 -7.31 1.48
N LEU A 4 -1.09 -8.09 1.67
CA LEU A 4 -0.65 -8.59 2.97
C LEU A 4 0.80 -8.18 3.17
N GLY A 5 1.15 -7.56 4.29
CA GLY A 5 2.52 -7.13 4.52
C GLY A 5 2.88 -6.89 5.97
N ALA A 6 4.18 -6.71 6.20
CA ALA A 6 4.77 -6.39 7.49
C ALA A 6 5.51 -5.04 7.38
N LEU A 7 5.39 -4.23 8.43
CA LEU A 7 5.90 -2.87 8.48
C LEU A 7 6.61 -2.64 9.81
N ALA A 8 7.78 -2.01 9.73
CA ALA A 8 8.48 -1.44 10.86
C ALA A 8 8.36 0.08 10.81
N ARG A 9 8.10 0.70 11.96
CA ARG A 9 8.02 2.15 12.11
C ARG A 9 9.05 2.63 13.12
N PHE A 10 9.65 3.77 12.83
CA PHE A 10 10.58 4.46 13.72
C PHE A 10 10.22 5.94 13.84
N ASP A 11 10.03 6.40 15.08
CA ASP A 11 9.73 7.81 15.39
C ASP A 11 11.04 8.61 15.39
N VAL A 12 11.23 9.43 14.36
CA VAL A 12 12.45 10.23 14.14
C VAL A 12 12.47 11.45 15.06
N LEU A 13 11.31 12.12 15.20
CA LEU A 13 11.14 13.28 16.06
C LEU A 13 9.92 13.10 16.93
N ARG A 14 10.01 13.53 18.18
CA ARG A 14 8.93 13.40 19.16
C ARG A 14 8.77 14.69 19.96
N ALA A 15 7.61 15.31 19.84
CA ALA A 15 7.20 16.48 20.60
C ALA A 15 6.25 16.06 21.73
N GLY A 16 6.64 16.40 22.95
CA GLY A 16 5.86 16.08 24.15
C GLY A 16 4.79 17.13 24.48
N PRO A 17 4.13 16.97 25.64
CA PRO A 17 2.97 17.78 26.04
C PRO A 17 3.23 19.29 26.11
N ARG A 18 4.49 19.69 26.33
CA ARG A 18 4.89 21.11 26.36
C ARG A 18 4.62 21.85 25.05
N TRP A 19 4.61 21.14 23.93
CA TRP A 19 4.46 21.73 22.59
C TRP A 19 3.11 21.40 21.95
N VAL A 20 2.54 20.25 22.28
CA VAL A 20 1.37 19.69 21.56
C VAL A 20 0.08 19.85 22.36
N GLY A 21 0.17 20.05 23.67
CA GLY A 21 -0.97 20.18 24.58
C GLY A 21 -0.95 19.13 25.69
N ALA A 22 -1.76 19.37 26.72
CA ALA A 22 -1.88 18.45 27.85
C ALA A 22 -2.26 17.05 27.38
N ASN A 23 -1.61 16.03 27.95
CA ASN A 23 -1.84 14.61 27.64
C ASN A 23 -1.69 14.23 26.16
N SER A 24 -1.02 15.07 25.37
CA SER A 24 -0.85 14.90 23.94
C SER A 24 0.61 14.73 23.58
N MET A 25 0.83 14.00 22.50
CA MET A 25 2.13 13.75 21.94
C MET A 25 2.04 13.73 20.43
N PHE A 26 3.07 14.27 19.80
CA PHE A 26 3.21 14.29 18.35
C PHE A 26 4.54 13.63 17.99
N ALA A 27 4.57 12.83 16.94
CA ALA A 27 5.81 12.30 16.39
C ALA A 27 5.82 12.38 14.87
N ILE A 28 7.00 12.57 14.30
CA ILE A 28 7.26 12.35 12.88
C ILE A 28 7.95 11.00 12.78
N TYR A 29 7.40 10.12 11.95
CA TYR A 29 7.93 8.78 11.77
C TYR A 29 8.33 8.52 10.33
N VAL A 30 9.26 7.58 10.19
CA VAL A 30 9.53 6.86 8.95
C VAL A 30 9.11 5.41 9.12
N GLU A 31 8.73 4.78 8.04
CA GLU A 31 8.35 3.38 8.03
C GLU A 31 8.95 2.66 6.82
N GLY A 32 9.23 1.39 7.00
CA GLY A 32 9.77 0.51 5.97
C GLY A 32 9.20 -0.88 6.12
N GLY A 33 9.04 -1.60 5.02
CA GLY A 33 8.48 -2.93 5.07
C GLY A 33 8.46 -3.66 3.74
N ALA A 34 7.80 -4.81 3.76
CA ALA A 34 7.59 -5.64 2.60
C ALA A 34 6.14 -6.16 2.60
N ALA A 35 5.56 -6.27 1.42
CA ALA A 35 4.22 -6.80 1.24
C ALA A 35 4.12 -7.69 0.01
N VAL A 36 3.13 -8.56 -0.01
CA VAL A 36 2.65 -9.24 -1.20
C VAL A 36 1.33 -8.60 -1.59
N ALA A 37 1.25 -8.07 -2.81
CA ALA A 37 0.04 -7.52 -3.38
C ALA A 37 -0.46 -8.40 -4.52
N TRP A 38 -1.77 -8.51 -4.66
CA TRP A 38 -2.40 -9.17 -5.79
C TRP A 38 -3.61 -8.40 -6.26
N ASN A 39 -3.90 -8.56 -7.55
CA ASN A 39 -4.99 -7.88 -8.21
C ASN A 39 -5.89 -8.89 -8.91
N HIS A 40 -7.16 -8.52 -8.97
CA HIS A 40 -8.16 -9.19 -9.79
C HIS A 40 -8.71 -8.16 -10.76
N TRP A 41 -8.41 -8.35 -12.04
CA TRP A 41 -8.93 -7.48 -13.09
C TRP A 41 -10.26 -8.01 -13.60
N TYR A 42 -11.19 -7.09 -13.88
CA TYR A 42 -12.47 -7.46 -14.47
C TYR A 42 -12.24 -8.11 -15.84
N ARG A 43 -12.70 -9.35 -16.01
CA ARG A 43 -12.67 -10.07 -17.28
C ARG A 43 -14.02 -9.90 -17.98
N PRO A 44 -14.03 -9.66 -19.30
CA PRO A 44 -15.28 -9.47 -20.03
C PRO A 44 -16.18 -10.70 -19.95
N GLN A 45 -17.49 -10.47 -19.91
CA GLN A 45 -18.50 -11.52 -19.96
C GLN A 45 -18.81 -11.92 -21.41
N THR A 46 -19.64 -12.95 -21.61
CA THR A 46 -19.90 -13.56 -22.93
C THR A 46 -20.45 -12.60 -23.99
N ASP A 47 -21.10 -11.52 -23.57
CA ASP A 47 -21.74 -10.49 -24.38
C ASP A 47 -20.89 -9.22 -24.55
N GLU A 48 -19.70 -9.18 -23.96
CA GLU A 48 -18.80 -8.01 -24.00
C GLU A 48 -17.74 -8.10 -25.13
N PRO A 49 -17.29 -6.94 -25.65
CA PRO A 49 -16.29 -6.90 -26.72
C PRO A 49 -14.93 -7.45 -26.28
N THR A 50 -14.16 -7.93 -27.27
CA THR A 50 -12.79 -8.43 -27.04
C THR A 50 -11.89 -7.30 -26.58
N ARG A 51 -11.11 -7.53 -25.53
CA ARG A 51 -10.14 -6.56 -25.01
C ARG A 51 -8.94 -7.23 -24.37
N VAL A 52 -7.83 -6.50 -24.32
CA VAL A 52 -6.66 -6.87 -23.52
C VAL A 52 -6.92 -6.46 -22.08
N VAL A 53 -6.74 -7.40 -21.16
CA VAL A 53 -6.84 -7.17 -19.71
C VAL A 53 -5.48 -7.56 -19.12
N PRO A 54 -4.96 -6.84 -18.11
CA PRO A 54 -3.76 -7.29 -17.43
C PRO A 54 -4.01 -8.64 -16.74
N GLU A 55 -3.00 -9.50 -16.66
CA GLU A 55 -3.14 -10.76 -15.94
C GLU A 55 -3.26 -10.51 -14.42
N ASP A 56 -3.95 -11.43 -13.72
CA ASP A 56 -4.00 -11.40 -12.25
C ASP A 56 -2.62 -11.77 -11.70
N THR A 57 -1.83 -10.76 -11.38
CA THR A 57 -0.46 -10.94 -10.88
C THR A 57 -0.40 -10.88 -9.36
N LYS A 58 0.49 -11.71 -8.80
CA LYS A 58 1.01 -11.57 -7.43
C LYS A 58 2.39 -10.95 -7.51
N ARG A 59 2.63 -9.87 -6.78
CA ARG A 59 3.92 -9.17 -6.76
C ARG A 59 4.40 -8.92 -5.34
N VAL A 60 5.71 -9.05 -5.13
CA VAL A 60 6.38 -8.67 -3.89
C VAL A 60 6.75 -7.20 -4.00
N GLU A 61 6.31 -6.42 -3.01
CA GLU A 61 6.52 -4.98 -2.95
C GLU A 61 7.45 -4.64 -1.78
N GLY A 62 8.52 -3.89 -2.07
CA GLY A 62 9.27 -3.14 -1.07
C GLY A 62 8.54 -1.84 -0.73
N GLN A 63 8.49 -1.47 0.54
CA GLN A 63 7.73 -0.33 1.02
C GLN A 63 8.58 0.62 1.85
N LEU A 64 8.43 1.91 1.59
CA LEU A 64 9.04 3.00 2.35
C LEU A 64 8.03 4.12 2.52
N GLY A 65 7.95 4.71 3.70
CA GLY A 65 6.98 5.74 3.99
C GLY A 65 7.42 6.68 5.09
N PHE A 66 6.64 7.74 5.24
CA PHE A 66 6.81 8.71 6.31
C PHE A 66 5.46 9.32 6.68
N GLY A 67 5.36 9.84 7.88
CA GLY A 67 4.12 10.43 8.34
C GLY A 67 4.23 11.08 9.70
N ILE A 68 3.06 11.42 10.22
CA ILE A 68 2.86 12.01 11.53
C ILE A 68 2.00 11.10 12.40
N PHE A 69 2.33 11.08 13.67
CA PHE A 69 1.59 10.40 14.71
C PHE A 69 1.11 11.43 15.73
N LEU A 70 -0.18 11.40 16.04
CA LEU A 70 -0.81 12.17 17.10
C LEU A 70 -1.34 11.20 18.13
N ASP A 71 -1.03 11.41 19.39
CA ASP A 71 -1.43 10.53 20.47
C ASP A 71 -1.97 11.35 21.61
N HIS A 72 -3.14 10.97 22.09
CA HIS A 72 -3.86 11.71 23.11
C HIS A 72 -4.41 10.75 24.17
N ARG A 73 -4.12 11.07 25.44
CA ARG A 73 -4.68 10.37 26.59
C ARG A 73 -5.89 11.15 27.12
N LEU A 74 -7.04 10.49 27.18
CA LEU A 74 -8.30 11.07 27.64
C LEU A 74 -8.28 11.18 29.19
N GLN A 75 -8.74 12.31 29.73
CA GLN A 75 -8.79 12.55 31.18
C GLN A 75 -10.01 11.92 31.85
N GLU A 76 -11.15 11.87 31.16
CA GLU A 76 -12.38 11.23 31.62
C GLU A 76 -12.62 9.96 30.79
N ALA A 77 -12.20 8.82 31.33
CA ALA A 77 -12.29 7.56 30.64
C ALA A 77 -13.70 6.98 30.72
N THR A 78 -14.56 7.28 29.76
CA THR A 78 -15.81 6.56 29.49
C THR A 78 -15.52 5.24 28.75
N GLY A 79 -14.55 4.46 29.25
CA GLY A 79 -14.12 3.17 28.69
C GLY A 79 -13.03 3.21 27.61
N ILE A 80 -12.58 4.40 27.19
CA ILE A 80 -11.42 4.57 26.30
C ILE A 80 -10.39 5.42 27.03
N HIS A 81 -9.14 4.95 27.07
CA HIS A 81 -8.05 5.60 27.80
C HIS A 81 -7.12 6.40 26.89
N ARG A 82 -6.97 5.99 25.62
CA ARG A 82 -5.99 6.59 24.71
C ARG A 82 -6.42 6.46 23.25
N VAL A 83 -6.15 7.51 22.49
CA VAL A 83 -6.42 7.58 21.06
C VAL A 83 -5.13 7.99 20.33
N GLY A 84 -4.67 7.14 19.43
CA GLY A 84 -3.54 7.38 18.55
C GLY A 84 -3.96 7.45 17.09
N TRP A 85 -3.56 8.49 16.38
CA TRP A 85 -3.82 8.71 14.96
C TRP A 85 -2.51 8.72 14.19
N PHE A 86 -2.40 7.84 13.21
CA PHE A 86 -1.29 7.84 12.26
C PHE A 86 -1.79 8.30 10.91
N LEU A 87 -1.12 9.30 10.35
CA LEU A 87 -1.34 9.77 8.99
C LEU A 87 -0.01 9.74 8.25
N GLY A 88 0.04 9.16 7.06
CA GLY A 88 1.30 9.03 6.33
C GLY A 88 1.13 8.68 4.87
N TRP A 89 2.25 8.81 4.16
CA TRP A 89 2.40 8.44 2.77
C TRP A 89 3.38 7.28 2.66
N ARG A 90 3.10 6.37 1.75
CA ARG A 90 3.94 5.21 1.49
C ARG A 90 4.11 4.99 0.00
N LEU A 91 5.35 4.79 -0.41
CA LEU A 91 5.73 4.31 -1.72
C LEU A 91 5.88 2.78 -1.66
N ALA A 92 5.24 2.09 -2.60
CA ALA A 92 5.42 0.66 -2.81
C ALA A 92 6.04 0.43 -4.19
N LEU A 93 7.11 -0.37 -4.23
CA LEU A 93 7.92 -0.66 -5.40
C LEU A 93 7.94 -2.18 -5.63
N ALA A 94 7.58 -2.63 -6.83
CA ALA A 94 7.61 -4.04 -7.21
C ALA A 94 8.34 -4.22 -8.54
N PRO A 95 9.61 -4.68 -8.53
CA PRO A 95 10.32 -5.02 -9.76
C PRO A 95 9.70 -6.27 -10.42
N HIS A 96 9.63 -6.29 -11.75
CA HIS A 96 9.13 -7.41 -12.53
C HIS A 96 9.79 -7.47 -13.92
N ASP A 97 9.81 -8.66 -14.53
CA ASP A 97 10.55 -8.90 -15.79
C ASP A 97 9.72 -8.58 -17.05
N SER A 98 8.39 -8.59 -16.94
CA SER A 98 7.46 -8.27 -18.04
C SER A 98 6.07 -7.99 -17.48
N GLU A 99 5.26 -7.17 -18.16
CA GLU A 99 3.82 -7.06 -17.87
C GLU A 99 3.06 -8.21 -18.57
N PRO A 100 2.57 -9.23 -17.84
CA PRO A 100 1.77 -10.28 -18.44
C PRO A 100 0.38 -9.74 -18.78
N ALA A 101 -0.06 -9.96 -20.02
CA ALA A 101 -1.37 -9.56 -20.50
C ALA A 101 -2.19 -10.78 -20.93
N VAL A 102 -3.49 -10.73 -20.70
CA VAL A 102 -4.45 -11.71 -21.21
C VAL A 102 -5.34 -11.05 -22.26
N VAL A 103 -5.50 -11.71 -23.40
CA VAL A 103 -6.51 -11.31 -24.39
C VAL A 103 -7.78 -12.09 -24.12
N CYS A 104 -8.87 -11.38 -23.86
CA CYS A 104 -10.16 -11.97 -23.57
C CYS A 104 -11.15 -11.74 -24.70
N ARG A 105 -11.78 -12.81 -25.19
CA ARG A 105 -12.86 -12.82 -26.19
C ARG A 105 -14.10 -13.47 -25.58
N GLY A 106 -15.07 -12.66 -25.16
CA GLY A 106 -16.15 -13.12 -24.29
C GLY A 106 -15.59 -13.68 -22.98
N SER A 107 -16.15 -14.80 -22.50
CA SER A 107 -15.68 -15.50 -21.29
C SER A 107 -14.35 -16.28 -21.45
N SER A 108 -13.78 -16.33 -22.66
CA SER A 108 -12.52 -17.03 -22.94
C SER A 108 -11.35 -16.06 -22.89
N CYS A 109 -10.40 -16.28 -21.98
CA CYS A 109 -9.16 -15.51 -21.88
C CYS A 109 -7.95 -16.41 -22.13
N ARG A 110 -6.96 -15.89 -22.86
CA ARG A 110 -5.67 -16.57 -23.08
C ARG A 110 -4.53 -15.62 -22.76
N SER A 111 -3.52 -16.10 -22.02
CA SER A 111 -2.28 -15.35 -21.78
C SER A 111 -1.54 -15.14 -23.08
N VAL A 112 -1.01 -13.93 -23.25
CA VAL A 112 -0.11 -13.58 -24.34
C VAL A 112 1.23 -13.26 -23.68
N VAL A 113 2.25 -14.05 -24.02
CA VAL A 113 3.61 -13.73 -23.63
C VAL A 113 4.02 -12.52 -24.44
N SER A 114 4.18 -11.38 -23.78
CA SER A 114 4.88 -10.22 -24.31
C SER A 114 6.33 -10.68 -24.56
N SER A 115 6.74 -10.81 -25.83
CA SER A 115 8.16 -10.99 -26.13
C SER A 115 8.91 -9.78 -25.57
N PRO A 116 10.01 -9.98 -24.82
CA PRO A 116 10.88 -8.87 -24.48
C PRO A 116 11.40 -8.29 -25.80
N ASP A 117 11.08 -7.03 -26.08
CA ASP A 117 11.64 -6.31 -27.22
C ASP A 117 13.17 -6.34 -27.10
N ASP A 118 13.84 -6.79 -28.15
CA ASP A 118 15.29 -6.86 -28.24
C ASP A 118 15.91 -5.48 -27.94
N GLY A 119 16.63 -5.34 -26.82
CA GLY A 119 17.76 -4.41 -26.74
C GLY A 119 17.89 -3.45 -25.56
N LEU A 120 17.06 -3.50 -24.51
CA LEU A 120 17.30 -2.73 -23.27
C LEU A 120 16.97 -3.57 -22.03
N ASP A 121 18.01 -3.92 -21.27
CA ASP A 121 18.03 -4.54 -19.93
C ASP A 121 17.38 -3.63 -18.84
N ASP A 122 16.28 -2.93 -19.15
CA ASP A 122 15.59 -2.06 -18.20
C ASP A 122 14.60 -2.90 -17.39
N GLN A 123 15.01 -3.30 -16.17
CA GLN A 123 14.13 -3.91 -15.19
C GLN A 123 12.91 -3.00 -14.94
N LEU A 124 11.72 -3.47 -15.32
CA LEU A 124 10.48 -2.74 -15.09
C LEU A 124 10.14 -2.74 -13.60
N VAL A 125 9.65 -1.61 -13.09
CA VAL A 125 9.29 -1.45 -11.68
C VAL A 125 7.92 -0.82 -11.56
N ASP A 126 6.97 -1.59 -11.03
CA ASP A 126 5.66 -1.09 -10.63
C ASP A 126 5.82 -0.16 -9.43
N ARG A 127 5.19 1.02 -9.51
CA ARG A 127 5.22 2.02 -8.44
C ARG A 127 3.79 2.40 -8.07
N SER A 128 3.50 2.36 -6.77
CA SER A 128 2.25 2.91 -6.24
C SER A 128 2.52 3.80 -5.04
N ILE A 129 1.72 4.86 -4.91
CA ILE A 129 1.73 5.77 -3.77
C ILE A 129 0.43 5.57 -3.01
N LEU A 130 0.54 5.36 -1.70
CA LEU A 130 -0.58 5.15 -0.80
C LEU A 130 -0.60 6.23 0.25
N PHE A 131 -1.79 6.77 0.50
CA PHE A 131 -2.06 7.56 1.69
C PHE A 131 -2.74 6.67 2.72
N GLN A 132 -2.18 6.58 3.92
CA GLN A 132 -2.72 5.78 5.01
C GLN A 132 -3.13 6.67 6.18
N SER A 133 -4.38 6.50 6.62
CA SER A 133 -4.88 7.01 7.90
C SER A 133 -5.30 5.83 8.75
N SER A 134 -4.77 5.72 9.96
CA SER A 134 -5.13 4.64 10.88
C SER A 134 -5.32 5.15 12.30
N LEU A 135 -6.35 4.61 12.95
CA LEU A 135 -6.78 4.93 14.31
C LEU A 135 -6.45 3.75 15.22
N ALA A 136 -5.70 4.01 16.30
CA ALA A 136 -5.48 3.09 17.40
C ALA A 136 -6.26 3.58 18.62
N VAL A 137 -7.12 2.72 19.17
CA VAL A 137 -7.90 2.99 20.38
C VAL A 137 -7.46 2.00 21.45
N THR A 138 -7.15 2.50 22.63
CA THR A 138 -6.84 1.67 23.81
C THR A 138 -7.92 1.89 24.86
N TRP A 139 -8.51 0.81 25.33
CA TRP A 139 -9.51 0.76 26.41
C TRP A 139 -8.90 0.33 27.74
#